data_AF-V7GC16-F1
#
_entry.id   AF-V7GC16-F1
#
_cell.length_a   1.000
_cell.length_b   1.000
_cell.length_c   1.000
_cell.angle_alpha   90.00
_cell.angle_beta   90.00
_cell.angle_gamma   90.00
#
_symmetry.space_group_name_H-M   'P 1'
#
loop_
_entity.id
_entity.type
_entity.pdbx_description
1 polymer ?
#
loop_
_entity_poly.entity_id
_entity_poly.type
_entity_poly.pdbx_seq_one_letter_code
_entity_poly.pdbx_strand_id
1 'polypeptide(L)'
;MIVKPGFDTNTKTIVIIGVQRGGTSMVAGIARELGVNLGRNLGNNHEDPEFITEDLQAIKKVVAHRDAKYNVWGWKMPHSSEYIVRLLPHLRNPFVIVVFRNLAAIAESQMKQSDVNFRDAFSFSATRLAQVASATQEIDCPLMIVNYERAVLKPSNLLDELCAFLHLRPSEDERERALAMTDPQRGYVRTKKEDWTARVSKAESFDFGSKDAIEAFQCNVGLSLVDNWIQKDGDQPHILFEGLAGYKRVYLSFVRRSAPAFIDLCVNTGDGYTDGLTDRIQLFHGENVITIDAESINGIAIYPQFDGAASNTGLFRITVDKASPNRHRGTSLGSISLVS
;
A
#
# COMPACT_ATOMS: atom_id res chain seq x y z
N MET A 1 1.82 23.65 -10.10
CA MET A 1 2.18 24.39 -11.33
C MET A 1 2.65 23.41 -12.39
N ILE A 2 1.93 23.30 -13.50
CA ILE A 2 2.34 22.50 -14.66
C ILE A 2 3.40 23.31 -15.42
N VAL A 3 4.62 22.79 -15.51
CA VAL A 3 5.74 23.41 -16.24
C VAL A 3 5.73 22.96 -17.69
N LYS A 4 5.54 21.66 -17.90
CA LYS A 4 5.40 21.03 -19.22
C LYS A 4 4.14 20.18 -19.18
N PRO A 5 3.08 20.51 -19.95
CA PRO A 5 1.87 19.71 -19.95
C PRO A 5 2.14 18.33 -20.56
N GLY A 6 1.39 17.33 -20.09
CA GLY A 6 1.40 16.02 -20.72
C GLY A 6 0.33 15.89 -21.79
N PHE A 7 0.48 14.89 -22.65
CA PHE A 7 -0.53 14.50 -23.62
C PHE A 7 -1.50 13.50 -22.99
N ASP A 8 -2.76 13.56 -23.39
CA ASP A 8 -3.71 12.52 -22.99
C ASP A 8 -3.30 11.21 -23.70
N THR A 9 -2.99 10.20 -22.90
CA THR A 9 -2.50 8.91 -23.36
C THR A 9 -3.02 7.83 -22.42
N ASN A 10 -3.37 6.69 -23.01
CA ASN A 10 -3.80 5.51 -22.28
C ASN A 10 -2.64 4.82 -21.56
N THR A 11 -1.39 5.12 -21.92
CA THR A 11 -0.22 4.50 -21.30
C THR A 11 0.74 5.56 -20.77
N LYS A 12 1.06 5.52 -19.48
CA LYS A 12 1.98 6.49 -18.86
C LYS A 12 2.63 5.97 -17.58
N THR A 13 3.84 6.44 -17.34
CA THR A 13 4.59 6.18 -16.10
C THR A 13 4.72 7.46 -15.29
N ILE A 14 4.20 7.45 -14.06
CA ILE A 14 4.17 8.61 -13.17
C ILE A 14 5.31 8.50 -12.14
N VAL A 15 6.12 9.54 -12.01
CA VAL A 15 7.25 9.55 -11.08
C VAL A 15 7.11 10.71 -10.12
N ILE A 16 7.00 10.42 -8.83
CA ILE A 16 6.87 11.44 -7.78
C ILE A 16 8.19 11.53 -7.03
N ILE A 17 8.86 12.67 -7.16
CA ILE A 17 10.17 12.94 -6.56
C ILE A 17 10.15 14.22 -5.72
N GLY A 18 11.18 14.38 -4.90
CA GLY A 18 11.38 15.53 -4.04
C GLY A 18 12.34 15.18 -2.92
N VAL A 19 12.47 16.05 -1.93
CA VAL A 19 13.33 15.77 -0.77
C VAL A 19 12.56 14.94 0.25
N GLN A 20 13.26 14.08 1.00
CA GLN A 20 12.68 13.39 2.15
C GLN A 20 12.05 14.43 3.09
N ARG A 21 10.85 14.14 3.64
CA ARG A 21 10.06 15.08 4.45
C ARG A 21 9.52 16.32 3.70
N GLY A 22 9.71 16.39 2.38
CA GLY A 22 9.23 17.47 1.52
C GLY A 22 7.75 17.40 1.13
N GLY A 23 7.00 16.42 1.63
CA GLY A 23 5.58 16.25 1.29
C GLY A 23 5.32 15.42 0.03
N THR A 24 6.33 14.71 -0.48
CA THR A 24 6.19 13.75 -1.59
C THR A 24 5.19 12.64 -1.28
N SER A 25 5.10 12.22 -0.02
CA SER A 25 4.09 11.26 0.40
C SER A 25 2.71 11.82 0.09
N MET A 26 2.31 13.00 0.58
CA MET A 26 0.98 13.60 0.35
C MET A 26 0.54 13.56 -1.10
N VAL A 27 1.43 13.95 -2.01
CA VAL A 27 1.15 13.92 -3.45
C VAL A 27 0.97 12.48 -3.95
N ALA A 28 1.76 11.53 -3.47
CA ALA A 28 1.59 10.10 -3.77
C ALA A 28 0.29 9.52 -3.21
N GLY A 29 -0.12 9.94 -2.01
CA GLY A 29 -1.41 9.58 -1.42
C GLY A 29 -2.57 10.03 -2.30
N ILE A 30 -2.58 11.31 -2.68
CA ILE A 30 -3.56 11.87 -3.61
C ILE A 30 -3.58 11.09 -4.92
N ALA A 31 -2.41 10.84 -5.53
CA ALA A 31 -2.33 10.11 -6.80
C ALA A 31 -2.94 8.69 -6.69
N ARG A 32 -2.72 8.00 -5.56
CA ARG A 32 -3.33 6.68 -5.31
C ARG A 32 -4.84 6.74 -5.18
N GLU A 33 -5.36 7.70 -4.43
CA GLU A 33 -6.82 7.88 -4.28
C GLU A 33 -7.50 8.25 -5.60
N LEU A 34 -6.75 8.87 -6.52
CA LEU A 34 -7.15 9.13 -7.90
C LEU A 34 -7.01 7.89 -8.83
N GLY A 35 -6.68 6.72 -8.30
CA GLY A 35 -6.58 5.46 -9.04
C GLY A 35 -5.22 5.15 -9.65
N VAL A 36 -4.17 5.92 -9.35
CA VAL A 36 -2.81 5.61 -9.85
C VAL A 36 -2.20 4.46 -9.07
N ASN A 37 -1.81 3.39 -9.77
CA ASN A 37 -1.05 2.29 -9.18
C ASN A 37 0.41 2.71 -8.94
N LEU A 38 0.77 3.01 -7.68
CA LEU A 38 2.14 3.40 -7.30
C LEU A 38 3.05 2.25 -6.86
N GLY A 39 2.58 1.00 -6.97
CA GLY A 39 3.28 -0.15 -6.41
C GLY A 39 2.47 -0.90 -5.36
N ARG A 40 3.13 -1.88 -4.75
CA ARG A 40 2.61 -2.72 -3.66
C ARG A 40 3.50 -2.59 -2.44
N ASN A 41 2.98 -2.87 -1.25
CA ASN A 41 3.75 -2.82 0.00
C ASN A 41 4.40 -1.46 0.26
N LEU A 42 3.72 -0.38 -0.10
CA LEU A 42 4.30 0.97 -0.16
C LEU A 42 4.60 1.60 1.21
N GLY A 43 4.23 0.91 2.29
CA GLY A 43 4.38 1.41 3.66
C GLY A 43 3.71 2.76 3.88
N ASN A 44 4.05 3.39 4.99
CA ASN A 44 3.45 4.67 5.40
C ASN A 44 3.94 5.87 4.57
N ASN A 45 5.08 5.74 3.90
CA ASN A 45 5.66 6.78 3.07
C ASN A 45 5.26 6.66 1.59
N HIS A 46 4.49 5.66 1.21
CA HIS A 46 4.16 5.34 -0.18
C HIS A 46 5.38 5.08 -1.09
N GLU A 47 6.47 4.56 -0.53
CA GLU A 47 7.68 4.25 -1.30
C GLU A 47 7.62 2.81 -1.78
N ASP A 48 7.80 2.59 -3.09
CA ASP A 48 7.80 1.25 -3.67
C ASP A 48 9.12 0.53 -3.29
N PRO A 49 9.08 -0.57 -2.52
CA PRO A 49 10.27 -1.30 -2.11
C PRO A 49 11.10 -1.82 -3.29
N GLU A 50 10.48 -2.09 -4.45
CA GLU A 50 11.17 -2.55 -5.66
C GLU A 50 12.11 -1.47 -6.24
N PHE A 51 11.94 -0.21 -5.81
CA PHE A 51 12.78 0.93 -6.20
C PHE A 51 13.79 1.34 -5.11
N ILE A 52 13.88 0.61 -3.99
CA ILE A 52 14.90 0.79 -2.95
C ILE A 52 16.18 0.07 -3.38
N THR A 53 16.82 0.58 -4.42
CA THR A 53 18.10 0.08 -4.93
C THR A 53 18.81 1.17 -5.73
N GLU A 54 20.13 1.13 -5.74
CA GLU A 54 20.96 1.98 -6.61
C GLU A 54 21.26 1.30 -7.97
N ASP A 55 20.91 0.02 -8.12
CA ASP A 55 21.11 -0.72 -9.36
C ASP A 55 20.09 -0.31 -10.43
N LEU A 56 20.54 0.54 -11.36
CA LEU A 56 19.73 1.01 -12.48
C LEU A 56 19.22 -0.14 -13.37
N GLN A 57 19.93 -1.27 -13.46
CA GLN A 57 19.45 -2.42 -14.23
C GLN A 57 18.32 -3.15 -13.51
N ALA A 58 18.39 -3.26 -12.18
CA ALA A 58 17.27 -3.77 -11.39
C ALA A 58 16.03 -2.88 -11.56
N ILE A 59 16.20 -1.55 -11.47
CA ILE A 59 15.11 -0.59 -11.69
C ILE A 59 14.50 -0.74 -13.08
N LYS A 60 15.33 -0.88 -14.13
CA LYS A 60 14.85 -1.10 -15.52
C LYS A 60 14.03 -2.38 -15.67
N LYS A 61 14.39 -3.45 -14.95
CA LYS A 61 13.61 -4.70 -14.96
C LYS A 61 12.25 -4.50 -14.31
N VAL A 62 12.20 -3.78 -13.18
CA VAL A 62 10.93 -3.42 -12.52
C VAL A 62 10.07 -2.59 -13.46
N VAL A 63 10.64 -1.55 -14.09
CA VAL A 63 9.95 -0.72 -15.10
C VAL A 63 9.38 -1.59 -16.22
N ALA A 64 10.19 -2.45 -16.85
CA ALA A 64 9.73 -3.30 -17.95
C ALA A 64 8.61 -4.27 -17.51
N HIS A 65 8.70 -4.83 -16.30
CA HIS A 65 7.68 -5.70 -15.74
C HIS A 65 6.36 -4.94 -15.52
N ARG A 66 6.41 -3.75 -14.91
CA ARG A 66 5.23 -2.90 -14.72
C ARG A 66 4.68 -2.41 -16.07
N ASP A 67 5.56 -2.24 -17.05
CA ASP A 67 5.20 -1.87 -18.40
C ASP A 67 4.34 -2.88 -19.14
N ALA A 68 4.66 -4.16 -18.96
CA ALA A 68 3.85 -5.25 -19.50
C ALA A 68 2.49 -5.42 -18.78
N LYS A 69 2.38 -4.97 -17.52
CA LYS A 69 1.26 -5.31 -16.64
C LYS A 69 0.20 -4.23 -16.50
N TYR A 70 0.60 -2.96 -16.55
CA TYR A 70 -0.29 -1.83 -16.26
C TYR A 70 -0.25 -0.82 -17.38
N ASN A 71 -1.39 -0.21 -17.70
CA ASN A 71 -1.43 0.90 -18.65
C ASN A 71 -0.93 2.21 -18.01
N VAL A 72 -1.45 2.50 -16.81
CA VAL A 72 -1.05 3.66 -16.00
C VAL A 72 -0.51 3.15 -14.68
N TRP A 73 0.71 3.52 -14.35
CA TRP A 73 1.34 3.20 -13.08
C TRP A 73 2.40 4.24 -12.75
N GLY A 74 2.98 4.14 -11.57
CA GLY A 74 4.08 5.00 -11.17
C GLY A 74 4.79 4.49 -9.94
N TRP A 75 5.66 5.33 -9.42
CA TRP A 75 6.23 5.15 -8.09
C TRP A 75 6.53 6.51 -7.46
N LYS A 76 6.64 6.50 -6.14
CA LYS A 76 7.18 7.62 -5.38
C LYS A 76 8.47 7.16 -4.73
N MET A 77 9.53 7.93 -4.92
CA MET A 77 10.79 7.71 -4.23
C MET A 77 11.56 9.04 -4.21
N PRO A 78 11.75 9.69 -3.04
CA PRO A 78 12.45 10.96 -2.95
C PRO A 78 13.83 10.94 -3.64
N HIS A 79 14.56 9.84 -3.45
CA HIS A 79 15.89 9.62 -4.01
C HIS A 79 15.92 9.34 -5.51
N SER A 80 14.78 9.13 -6.18
CA SER A 80 14.78 8.96 -7.64
C SER A 80 15.36 10.16 -8.38
N SER A 81 15.40 11.35 -7.78
CA SER A 81 16.10 12.50 -8.35
C SER A 81 17.57 12.24 -8.72
N GLU A 82 18.23 11.26 -8.09
CA GLU A 82 19.63 10.89 -8.33
C GLU A 82 19.85 10.07 -9.62
N TYR A 83 18.78 9.46 -10.15
CA TYR A 83 18.86 8.59 -11.32
C TYR A 83 17.77 8.83 -12.36
N ILE A 84 16.76 9.66 -12.07
CA ILE A 84 15.58 9.83 -12.93
C ILE A 84 15.96 10.26 -14.35
N VAL A 85 16.89 11.22 -14.50
CA VAL A 85 17.34 11.70 -15.82
C VAL A 85 17.91 10.55 -16.67
N ARG A 86 18.69 9.65 -16.06
CA ARG A 86 19.24 8.46 -16.73
C ARG A 86 18.19 7.40 -17.02
N LEU A 87 17.09 7.41 -16.28
CA LEU A 87 16.00 6.45 -16.41
C LEU A 87 14.93 6.90 -17.41
N LEU A 88 14.72 8.21 -17.61
CA LEU A 88 13.69 8.77 -18.50
C LEU A 88 13.61 8.10 -19.88
N PRO A 89 14.73 7.81 -20.60
CA PRO A 89 14.67 7.17 -21.91
C PRO A 89 14.08 5.76 -21.91
N HIS A 90 13.93 5.15 -20.72
CA HIS A 90 13.38 3.81 -20.52
C HIS A 90 11.94 3.82 -20.01
N LEU A 91 11.36 5.00 -19.76
CA LEU A 91 9.99 5.14 -19.27
C LEU A 91 9.05 5.41 -20.45
N ARG A 92 7.89 4.75 -20.47
CA ARG A 92 6.84 5.10 -21.43
C ARG A 92 6.15 6.40 -21.00
N ASN A 93 6.03 7.35 -21.91
CA ASN A 93 5.30 8.62 -21.73
C ASN A 93 5.42 9.17 -20.29
N PRO A 94 6.63 9.50 -19.79
CA PRO A 94 6.83 9.79 -18.37
C PRO A 94 6.16 11.09 -17.94
N PHE A 95 5.52 11.08 -16.77
CA PHE A 95 4.97 12.26 -16.09
C PHE A 95 5.71 12.43 -14.77
N VAL A 96 6.50 13.49 -14.65
CA VAL A 96 7.27 13.74 -13.43
C VAL A 96 6.59 14.80 -12.58
N ILE A 97 6.37 14.48 -11.31
CA ILE A 97 5.85 15.40 -10.30
C ILE A 97 6.96 15.65 -9.29
N VAL A 98 7.40 16.91 -9.17
CA VAL A 98 8.47 17.33 -8.26
C VAL A 98 7.86 18.14 -7.12
N VAL A 99 8.05 17.67 -5.88
CA VAL A 99 7.52 18.35 -4.69
C VAL A 99 8.62 19.15 -4.01
N PHE A 100 8.38 20.45 -3.84
CA PHE A 100 9.20 21.36 -3.06
C PHE A 100 8.45 21.81 -1.81
N ARG A 101 9.22 21.98 -0.73
CA ARG A 101 8.75 22.47 0.57
C ARG A 101 9.78 23.41 1.15
N ASN A 102 9.35 24.30 2.04
CA ASN A 102 10.22 25.17 2.80
C ASN A 102 11.35 24.38 3.49
N LEU A 103 12.59 24.82 3.26
CA LEU A 103 13.80 24.15 3.75
C LEU A 103 13.85 24.02 5.27
N ALA A 104 13.45 25.05 6.02
CA ALA A 104 13.42 25.01 7.48
C ALA A 104 12.39 23.98 7.97
N ALA A 105 11.21 23.93 7.35
CA ALA A 105 10.18 22.94 7.70
C ALA A 105 10.61 21.49 7.41
N ILE A 106 11.40 21.28 6.35
CA ILE A 106 12.02 19.97 6.07
C ILE A 106 13.01 19.60 7.17
N ALA A 107 13.92 20.52 7.52
CA ALA A 107 14.92 20.31 8.56
C ALA A 107 14.30 20.00 9.92
N GLU A 108 13.29 20.76 10.34
CA GLU A 108 12.52 20.49 11.57
C GLU A 108 11.83 19.12 11.52
N SER A 109 11.25 18.76 10.38
CA SER A 109 10.63 17.44 10.23
C SER A 109 11.66 16.31 10.25
N GLN A 110 12.89 16.54 9.82
CA GLN A 110 13.97 15.56 9.84
C GLN A 110 14.45 15.33 11.28
N MET A 111 14.63 16.39 12.07
CA MET A 111 14.96 16.29 13.50
C MET A 111 13.91 15.50 14.30
N LYS A 112 12.63 15.63 13.97
CA LYS A 112 11.56 14.86 14.62
C LYS A 112 11.62 13.35 14.34
N GLN A 113 12.34 12.93 13.30
CA GLN A 113 12.35 11.56 12.78
C GLN A 113 13.72 10.89 12.88
N SER A 114 14.77 11.67 13.20
CA SER A 114 16.14 11.20 13.31
C SER A 114 16.85 11.99 14.39
N ASP A 115 17.80 11.36 15.07
CA ASP A 115 18.57 11.95 16.17
C ASP A 115 19.69 12.86 15.64
N VAL A 116 19.32 13.88 14.88
CA VAL A 116 20.23 14.85 14.25
C VAL A 116 19.89 16.27 14.71
N ASN A 117 20.90 17.13 14.85
CA ASN A 117 20.67 18.52 15.19
C ASN A 117 20.17 19.33 13.97
N PHE A 118 19.62 20.52 14.22
CA PHE A 118 19.04 21.37 13.18
C PHE A 118 20.05 21.75 12.09
N ARG A 119 21.30 22.05 12.45
CA ARG A 119 22.33 22.48 11.49
C ARG A 119 22.58 21.37 10.46
N ASP A 120 22.78 20.15 10.92
CA ASP A 120 23.04 19.00 10.05
C ASP A 120 21.81 18.65 9.22
N ALA A 121 20.62 18.67 9.82
CA ALA A 121 19.35 18.47 9.12
C ALA A 121 19.13 19.52 8.01
N PHE A 122 19.43 20.79 8.30
CA PHE A 122 19.28 21.90 7.37
C PHE A 122 20.29 21.79 6.21
N SER A 123 21.57 21.54 6.50
CA SER A 123 22.60 21.33 5.48
C SER A 123 22.28 20.14 4.58
N PHE A 124 21.90 18.99 5.17
CA PHE A 124 21.46 17.81 4.41
C PHE A 124 20.29 18.16 3.48
N SER A 125 19.25 18.79 4.04
CA SER A 125 18.05 19.15 3.28
C SER A 125 18.36 20.12 2.15
N ALA A 126 19.25 21.10 2.37
CA ALA A 126 19.66 22.06 1.36
C ALA A 126 20.38 21.38 0.19
N THR A 127 21.33 20.48 0.48
CA THR A 127 22.02 19.69 -0.54
C THR A 127 21.04 18.84 -1.34
N ARG A 128 20.10 18.15 -0.69
CA ARG A 128 19.09 17.35 -1.38
C ARG A 128 18.16 18.20 -2.24
N LEU A 129 17.76 19.38 -1.78
CA LEU A 129 16.96 20.31 -2.58
C LEU A 129 17.72 20.77 -3.83
N ALA A 130 19.00 21.09 -3.71
CA ALA A 130 19.84 21.49 -4.84
C ALA A 130 19.94 20.36 -5.89
N GLN A 131 20.08 19.11 -5.45
CA GLN A 131 20.07 17.94 -6.34
C GLN A 131 18.75 17.79 -7.09
N VAL A 132 17.62 17.88 -6.39
CA VAL A 132 16.28 17.83 -7.01
C VAL A 132 16.08 18.98 -8.01
N ALA A 133 16.54 20.18 -7.66
CA ALA A 133 16.48 21.34 -8.53
C ALA A 133 17.32 21.14 -9.80
N SER A 134 18.53 20.59 -9.69
CA SER A 134 19.38 20.24 -10.84
C SER A 134 18.68 19.22 -11.76
N ALA A 135 18.15 18.13 -11.20
CA ALA A 135 17.44 17.13 -11.98
C ALA A 135 16.23 17.72 -12.73
N THR A 136 15.54 18.70 -12.12
CA THR A 136 14.39 19.38 -12.73
C THR A 136 14.76 20.16 -13.99
N GLN A 137 16.00 20.66 -14.11
CA GLN A 137 16.47 21.38 -15.30
C GLN A 137 16.71 20.44 -16.49
N GLU A 138 17.01 19.17 -16.21
CA GLU A 138 17.33 18.15 -17.22
C GLU A 138 16.10 17.32 -17.64
N ILE A 139 14.98 17.40 -16.91
CA ILE A 139 13.73 16.72 -17.27
C ILE A 139 13.09 17.39 -18.49
N ASP A 140 13.02 16.65 -19.59
CA ASP A 140 12.49 17.11 -20.88
C ASP A 140 11.04 16.67 -21.17
N CYS A 141 10.46 15.83 -20.31
CA CYS A 141 9.11 15.28 -20.43
C CYS A 141 8.05 16.10 -19.66
N PRO A 142 6.76 15.71 -19.70
CA PRO A 142 5.72 16.30 -18.87
C PRO A 142 6.15 16.43 -17.40
N LEU A 143 6.05 17.65 -16.87
CA LEU A 143 6.63 18.05 -15.60
C LEU A 143 5.67 18.96 -14.85
N MET A 144 5.36 18.58 -13.62
CA MET A 144 4.60 19.38 -12.67
C MET A 144 5.44 19.65 -11.43
N ILE A 145 5.46 20.91 -11.00
CA ILE A 145 6.06 21.34 -9.73
C ILE A 145 4.94 21.59 -8.72
N VAL A 146 5.03 20.92 -7.57
CA VAL A 146 4.15 21.09 -6.43
C VAL A 146 4.88 21.88 -5.35
N ASN A 147 4.33 23.03 -4.96
CA ASN A 147 4.73 23.72 -3.75
C ASN A 147 3.86 23.20 -2.59
N TYR A 148 4.48 22.58 -1.60
CA TYR A 148 3.81 21.93 -0.48
C TYR A 148 2.95 22.91 0.33
N GLU A 149 3.47 24.10 0.65
CA GLU A 149 2.73 25.09 1.44
C GLU A 149 1.45 25.53 0.74
N ARG A 150 1.54 25.81 -0.58
CA ARG A 150 0.39 26.17 -1.41
C ARG A 150 -0.60 25.02 -1.53
N ALA A 151 -0.10 23.79 -1.64
CA ALA A 151 -0.89 22.58 -1.71
C ALA A 151 -1.76 22.39 -0.46
N VAL A 152 -1.17 22.54 0.73
CA VAL A 152 -1.90 22.42 2.01
C VAL A 152 -2.91 23.56 2.19
N LEU A 153 -2.57 24.78 1.75
CA LEU A 153 -3.47 25.93 1.85
C LEU A 153 -4.65 25.88 0.87
N LYS A 154 -4.48 25.22 -0.29
CA LYS A 154 -5.47 25.16 -1.37
C LYS A 154 -5.53 23.73 -1.95
N PRO A 155 -6.02 22.75 -1.16
CA PRO A 155 -5.96 21.33 -1.54
C PRO A 155 -6.81 21.01 -2.78
N SER A 156 -7.99 21.62 -2.92
CA SER A 156 -8.82 21.46 -4.12
C SER A 156 -8.11 21.92 -5.39
N ASN A 157 -7.38 23.04 -5.34
CA ASN A 157 -6.61 23.53 -6.48
C ASN A 157 -5.46 22.57 -6.83
N LEU A 158 -4.79 21.98 -5.84
CA LEU A 158 -3.79 20.94 -6.10
C LEU A 158 -4.43 19.74 -6.80
N LEU A 159 -5.57 19.28 -6.28
CA LEU A 159 -6.28 18.13 -6.82
C LEU A 159 -6.68 18.35 -8.28
N ASP A 160 -7.25 19.51 -8.60
CA ASP A 160 -7.61 19.90 -9.96
C ASP A 160 -6.39 19.99 -10.87
N GLU A 161 -5.29 20.61 -10.41
CA GLU A 161 -4.04 20.68 -11.17
C GLU A 161 -3.46 19.27 -11.42
N LEU A 162 -3.51 18.36 -10.45
CA LEU A 162 -3.06 16.97 -10.61
C LEU A 162 -3.93 16.18 -11.59
N CYS A 163 -5.26 16.31 -11.49
CA CYS A 163 -6.18 15.65 -12.41
C CYS A 163 -5.97 16.15 -13.84
N ALA A 164 -5.82 17.46 -14.03
CA ALA A 164 -5.52 18.06 -15.31
C ALA A 164 -4.15 17.63 -15.85
N PHE A 165 -3.13 17.56 -15.00
CA PHE A 165 -1.79 17.14 -15.40
C PHE A 165 -1.74 15.66 -15.80
N LEU A 166 -2.41 14.79 -15.05
CA LEU A 166 -2.38 13.34 -15.26
C LEU A 166 -3.46 12.84 -16.23
N HIS A 167 -4.36 13.73 -16.67
CA HIS A 167 -5.54 13.42 -17.48
C HIS A 167 -6.47 12.39 -16.80
N LEU A 168 -6.78 12.64 -15.52
CA LEU A 168 -7.65 11.79 -14.72
C LEU A 168 -9.03 12.42 -14.54
N ARG A 169 -10.06 11.58 -14.45
CA ARG A 169 -11.45 11.97 -14.22
C ARG A 169 -12.01 11.18 -13.03
N PRO A 170 -11.62 11.54 -11.80
CA PRO A 170 -12.10 10.85 -10.61
C PRO A 170 -13.60 11.08 -10.40
N SER A 171 -14.26 10.11 -9.80
CA SER A 171 -15.58 10.24 -9.17
C SER A 171 -15.54 11.18 -7.96
N GLU A 172 -16.69 11.66 -7.51
CA GLU A 172 -16.76 12.53 -6.31
C GLU A 172 -16.19 11.85 -5.06
N ASP A 173 -16.44 10.55 -4.88
CA ASP A 173 -15.90 9.77 -3.76
C ASP A 173 -14.37 9.68 -3.81
N GLU A 174 -13.78 9.46 -4.99
CA GLU A 174 -12.32 9.48 -5.20
C GLU A 174 -11.74 10.86 -4.92
N ARG A 175 -12.43 11.93 -5.32
CA ARG A 175 -12.02 13.31 -5.00
C ARG A 175 -12.03 13.56 -3.50
N GLU A 176 -13.07 13.13 -2.79
CA GLU A 176 -13.17 13.30 -1.33
C GLU A 176 -12.02 12.58 -0.60
N ARG A 177 -11.77 11.31 -0.93
CA ARG A 177 -10.63 10.55 -0.36
C ARG A 177 -9.30 11.21 -0.69
N ALA A 178 -9.11 11.65 -1.93
CA ALA A 178 -7.91 12.35 -2.34
C ALA A 178 -7.69 13.67 -1.55
N LEU A 179 -8.75 14.44 -1.30
CA LEU A 179 -8.66 15.66 -0.49
C LEU A 179 -8.27 15.35 0.97
N ALA A 180 -8.79 14.26 1.54
CA ALA A 180 -8.46 13.86 2.90
C ALA A 180 -6.95 13.63 3.10
N MET A 181 -6.20 13.27 2.05
CA MET A 181 -4.74 13.10 2.10
C MET A 181 -3.96 14.39 2.36
N THR A 182 -4.58 15.57 2.20
CA THR A 182 -3.94 16.87 2.43
C THR A 182 -4.07 17.39 3.87
N ASP A 183 -4.96 16.79 4.66
CA ASP A 183 -5.16 17.15 6.05
C ASP A 183 -3.98 16.62 6.90
N PRO A 184 -3.23 17.44 7.64
CA PRO A 184 -2.13 16.95 8.49
C PRO A 184 -2.59 16.07 9.67
N GLN A 185 -3.88 16.12 10.05
CA GLN A 185 -4.48 15.35 11.13
C GLN A 185 -5.19 14.07 10.65
N ARG A 186 -5.66 14.04 9.40
CA ARG A 186 -6.30 12.86 8.77
C ARG A 186 -5.44 12.18 7.69
N GLY A 187 -4.71 12.95 6.91
CA GLY A 187 -3.70 12.47 5.97
C GLY A 187 -2.51 11.83 6.70
N TYR A 188 -1.81 10.91 6.04
CA TYR A 188 -0.81 10.01 6.67
C TYR A 188 -1.18 9.54 8.08
N VAL A 189 -2.47 9.34 8.36
CA VAL A 189 -2.82 8.48 9.48
C VAL A 189 -2.39 7.11 9.02
N ARG A 190 -1.20 6.68 9.50
CA ARG A 190 -0.94 5.26 9.77
C ARG A 190 -2.27 4.74 10.25
N THR A 191 -2.94 3.79 9.56
CA THR A 191 -3.99 3.02 10.22
C THR A 191 -3.32 2.57 11.49
N LYS A 192 -3.73 3.16 12.59
CA LYS A 192 -2.96 3.02 13.80
C LYS A 192 -3.14 1.55 14.14
N LYS A 193 -2.13 0.95 14.76
CA LYS A 193 -2.33 -0.35 15.41
C LYS A 193 -3.49 -0.30 16.44
N GLU A 194 -3.97 0.90 16.76
CA GLU A 194 -5.14 1.18 17.58
C GLU A 194 -6.48 0.92 16.87
N ASP A 195 -6.55 0.89 15.52
CA ASP A 195 -7.82 0.77 14.78
C ASP A 195 -8.30 -0.69 14.68
N TRP A 196 -7.38 -1.64 14.89
CA TRP A 196 -7.69 -3.04 15.03
C TRP A 196 -6.66 -3.76 15.90
N THR A 197 -7.06 -4.83 16.57
CA THR A 197 -6.15 -5.66 17.37
C THR A 197 -6.23 -7.12 16.96
N ALA A 198 -5.11 -7.83 16.99
CA ALA A 198 -5.06 -9.28 16.86
C ALA A 198 -4.59 -9.94 18.15
N ARG A 199 -5.29 -11.01 18.55
CA ARG A 199 -4.93 -11.87 19.69
C ARG A 199 -4.87 -13.32 19.23
N VAL A 200 -3.83 -14.03 19.64
CA VAL A 200 -3.65 -15.45 19.31
C VAL A 200 -3.96 -16.31 20.52
N SER A 201 -4.81 -17.31 20.35
CA SER A 201 -5.11 -18.34 21.34
C SER A 201 -4.99 -19.74 20.72
N LYS A 202 -4.93 -20.77 21.57
CA LYS A 202 -5.02 -22.17 21.12
C LYS A 202 -6.48 -22.53 20.83
N ALA A 203 -6.71 -23.29 19.77
CA ALA A 203 -8.06 -23.64 19.33
C ALA A 203 -8.85 -24.50 20.34
N GLU A 204 -8.16 -25.27 21.19
CA GLU A 204 -8.77 -26.07 22.28
C GLU A 204 -9.67 -25.24 23.21
N SER A 205 -9.42 -23.93 23.29
CA SER A 205 -10.18 -22.98 24.11
C SER A 205 -11.32 -22.25 23.37
N PHE A 206 -11.52 -22.57 22.08
CA PHE A 206 -12.40 -21.82 21.20
C PHE A 206 -13.66 -22.61 20.81
N ASP A 207 -14.83 -22.05 21.08
CA ASP A 207 -16.10 -22.65 20.68
C ASP A 207 -16.46 -22.30 19.22
N PHE A 208 -16.18 -23.24 18.32
CA PHE A 208 -16.57 -23.11 16.91
C PHE A 208 -18.07 -23.27 16.66
N GLY A 209 -18.82 -23.90 17.56
CA GLY A 209 -20.25 -24.17 17.37
C GLY A 209 -21.09 -22.89 17.30
N SER A 210 -20.65 -21.83 17.99
CA SER A 210 -21.29 -20.52 18.00
C SER A 210 -20.92 -19.58 16.85
N LYS A 211 -20.11 -20.03 15.88
CA LYS A 211 -19.62 -19.18 14.77
C LYS A 211 -20.15 -19.62 13.41
N ASP A 212 -20.26 -18.65 12.48
CA ASP A 212 -20.54 -18.91 11.07
C ASP A 212 -19.24 -18.88 10.28
N ALA A 213 -19.04 -19.84 9.38
CA ALA A 213 -17.89 -19.86 8.50
C ALA A 213 -18.08 -18.88 7.34
N ILE A 214 -17.01 -18.17 6.98
CA ILE A 214 -16.96 -17.31 5.80
C ILE A 214 -16.02 -17.94 4.78
N GLU A 215 -16.50 -18.10 3.54
CA GLU A 215 -15.68 -18.57 2.43
C GLU A 215 -14.78 -17.44 1.90
N ALA A 216 -13.61 -17.80 1.38
CA ALA A 216 -12.70 -16.83 0.79
C ALA A 216 -13.31 -16.22 -0.47
N PHE A 217 -13.32 -14.88 -0.53
CA PHE A 217 -13.77 -14.17 -1.73
C PHE A 217 -12.79 -14.40 -2.89
N GLN A 218 -11.48 -14.37 -2.60
CA GLN A 218 -10.45 -14.62 -3.58
C GLN A 218 -9.26 -15.36 -2.94
N CYS A 219 -8.88 -16.48 -3.53
CA CYS A 219 -7.57 -17.09 -3.33
C CYS A 219 -6.72 -16.75 -4.56
N ASN A 220 -5.53 -16.18 -4.37
CA ASN A 220 -4.67 -15.88 -5.52
C ASN A 220 -4.31 -17.17 -6.29
N VAL A 221 -4.09 -17.08 -7.60
CA VAL A 221 -3.90 -18.16 -8.60
C VAL A 221 -2.59 -18.97 -8.40
N GLY A 222 -1.94 -18.82 -7.25
CA GLY A 222 -0.70 -19.51 -6.89
C GLY A 222 -0.80 -20.23 -5.55
N LEU A 223 -2.00 -20.61 -5.13
CA LEU A 223 -2.24 -21.39 -3.93
C LEU A 223 -3.15 -22.59 -4.23
N SER A 224 -2.66 -23.79 -3.95
CA SER A 224 -3.46 -25.02 -3.97
C SER A 224 -3.55 -25.62 -2.58
N LEU A 225 -4.62 -26.39 -2.32
CA LEU A 225 -4.66 -27.30 -1.18
C LEU A 225 -4.15 -28.67 -1.60
N VAL A 226 -3.14 -29.17 -0.91
CA VAL A 226 -2.64 -30.55 -1.07
C VAL A 226 -2.60 -31.17 0.33
N ASP A 227 -3.34 -32.25 0.53
CA ASP A 227 -3.45 -32.92 1.85
C ASP A 227 -3.85 -31.98 3.01
N ASN A 228 -4.72 -31.00 2.71
CA ASN A 228 -5.14 -29.90 3.62
C ASN A 228 -4.05 -28.86 3.95
N TRP A 229 -2.95 -28.83 3.21
CA TRP A 229 -1.88 -27.83 3.31
C TRP A 229 -1.95 -26.82 2.19
N ILE A 230 -1.58 -25.58 2.51
CA ILE A 230 -1.44 -24.52 1.51
C ILE A 230 -0.10 -24.70 0.81
N GLN A 231 -0.13 -24.99 -0.50
CA GLN A 231 1.04 -25.08 -1.36
C GLN A 231 1.20 -23.80 -2.19
N LYS A 232 2.44 -23.32 -2.34
CA LYS A 232 2.79 -22.16 -3.16
C LYS A 232 3.03 -22.61 -4.60
N ASP A 233 2.19 -22.13 -5.51
CA ASP A 233 2.29 -22.34 -6.96
C ASP A 233 2.65 -21.05 -7.73
N GLY A 234 3.02 -19.96 -7.04
CA GLY A 234 3.42 -18.70 -7.65
C GLY A 234 4.12 -17.72 -6.71
N ASP A 235 4.64 -16.60 -7.21
CA ASP A 235 5.64 -15.81 -6.49
C ASP A 235 5.13 -15.00 -5.27
N GLN A 236 3.82 -14.77 -5.13
CA GLN A 236 3.26 -13.96 -4.03
C GLN A 236 1.89 -14.50 -3.55
N PRO A 237 1.90 -15.64 -2.83
CA PRO A 237 0.68 -16.24 -2.31
C PRO A 237 0.05 -15.34 -1.25
N HIS A 238 -1.24 -15.08 -1.40
CA HIS A 238 -2.06 -14.46 -0.37
C HIS A 238 -3.50 -14.97 -0.46
N ILE A 239 -4.21 -14.88 0.65
CA ILE A 239 -5.63 -15.23 0.76
C ILE A 239 -6.40 -13.96 1.11
N LEU A 240 -7.42 -13.64 0.32
CA LEU A 240 -8.19 -12.42 0.44
C LEU A 240 -9.65 -12.72 0.81
N PHE A 241 -10.12 -12.05 1.85
CA PHE A 241 -11.50 -12.09 2.32
C PHE A 241 -12.09 -10.71 2.16
N GLU A 242 -13.11 -10.59 1.32
CA GLU A 242 -13.89 -9.36 1.15
C GLU A 242 -15.33 -9.59 1.59
N GLY A 243 -16.14 -8.52 1.59
CA GLY A 243 -17.54 -8.60 2.01
C GLY A 243 -17.70 -8.76 3.53
N LEU A 244 -16.67 -8.40 4.30
CA LEU A 244 -16.75 -8.43 5.77
C LEU A 244 -17.43 -7.17 6.35
N ALA A 245 -17.82 -6.22 5.49
CA ALA A 245 -18.37 -4.93 5.92
C ALA A 245 -19.47 -5.10 6.98
N GLY A 246 -19.29 -4.43 8.12
CA GLY A 246 -20.21 -4.49 9.26
C GLY A 246 -19.83 -5.51 10.34
N TYR A 247 -18.85 -6.39 10.12
CA TYR A 247 -18.27 -7.19 11.20
C TYR A 247 -17.26 -6.37 12.00
N LYS A 248 -17.37 -6.44 13.32
CA LYS A 248 -16.40 -5.86 14.27
C LYS A 248 -15.37 -6.85 14.77
N ARG A 249 -15.63 -8.13 14.54
CA ARG A 249 -14.79 -9.23 14.99
C ARG A 249 -14.77 -10.36 13.97
N VAL A 250 -13.59 -10.85 13.67
CA VAL A 250 -13.36 -11.99 12.78
C VAL A 250 -12.36 -12.94 13.43
N TYR A 251 -12.56 -14.24 13.25
CA TYR A 251 -11.71 -15.28 13.79
C TYR A 251 -11.07 -16.06 12.66
N LEU A 252 -9.75 -16.16 12.68
CA LEU A 252 -8.97 -16.93 11.71
C LEU A 252 -8.40 -18.16 12.40
N SER A 253 -8.67 -19.34 11.87
CA SER A 253 -8.17 -20.61 12.43
C SER A 253 -7.13 -21.23 11.53
N PHE A 254 -6.05 -21.72 12.13
CA PHE A 254 -4.88 -22.27 11.45
C PHE A 254 -4.27 -23.43 12.22
N VAL A 255 -3.69 -24.40 11.52
CA VAL A 255 -2.89 -25.47 12.12
C VAL A 255 -1.42 -25.28 11.74
N ARG A 256 -0.54 -25.13 12.72
CA ARG A 256 0.90 -24.97 12.51
C ARG A 256 1.67 -26.19 13.01
N ARG A 257 2.59 -26.74 12.21
CA ARG A 257 3.44 -27.89 12.61
C ARG A 257 4.93 -27.59 12.75
N SER A 258 5.45 -26.52 12.15
CA SER A 258 6.90 -26.27 12.07
C SER A 258 7.23 -24.77 12.09
N ALA A 259 8.51 -24.40 12.17
CA ALA A 259 9.00 -23.03 11.94
C ALA A 259 8.89 -22.65 10.44
N PRO A 260 8.67 -21.36 10.09
CA PRO A 260 8.71 -20.19 10.97
C PRO A 260 7.39 -20.03 11.74
N ALA A 261 7.43 -19.23 12.81
CA ALA A 261 6.34 -19.13 13.77
C ALA A 261 5.30 -18.06 13.48
N PHE A 262 5.30 -17.46 12.30
CA PHE A 262 4.52 -16.26 12.06
C PHE A 262 3.79 -16.28 10.73
N ILE A 263 2.71 -15.51 10.68
CA ILE A 263 2.06 -15.09 9.45
C ILE A 263 2.04 -13.57 9.40
N ASP A 264 1.93 -13.01 8.20
CA ASP A 264 1.76 -11.59 7.99
C ASP A 264 0.28 -11.34 7.64
N LEU A 265 -0.36 -10.43 8.38
CA LEU A 265 -1.81 -10.19 8.32
C LEU A 265 -2.12 -8.71 8.10
N CYS A 266 -2.97 -8.41 7.12
CA CYS A 266 -3.53 -7.07 6.89
C CYS A 266 -5.05 -7.08 7.07
N VAL A 267 -5.58 -6.01 7.67
CA VAL A 267 -7.01 -5.79 7.87
C VAL A 267 -7.41 -4.49 7.20
N ASN A 268 -8.44 -4.55 6.35
CA ASN A 268 -9.08 -3.38 5.77
C ASN A 268 -10.22 -2.96 6.69
N THR A 269 -10.17 -1.77 7.27
CA THR A 269 -11.17 -1.26 8.22
C THR A 269 -12.13 -0.22 7.62
N GLY A 270 -12.02 0.12 6.34
CA GLY A 270 -12.72 1.28 5.78
C GLY A 270 -11.99 1.88 4.59
N ASP A 271 -10.69 2.05 4.77
CA ASP A 271 -9.83 2.86 3.90
C ASP A 271 -8.97 2.02 2.94
N GLY A 272 -9.42 0.79 2.66
CA GLY A 272 -8.66 -0.19 1.89
C GLY A 272 -7.69 -1.01 2.75
N TYR A 273 -7.01 -1.97 2.11
CA TYR A 273 -5.88 -2.63 2.75
C TYR A 273 -4.72 -1.64 2.79
N THR A 274 -4.26 -1.32 3.98
CA THR A 274 -3.01 -0.58 4.11
C THR A 274 -1.84 -1.51 3.85
N ASP A 275 -1.45 -1.53 2.57
CA ASP A 275 -0.27 -2.23 2.08
C ASP A 275 0.98 -1.83 2.90
N GLY A 276 1.45 -2.76 3.73
CA GLY A 276 2.61 -2.57 4.62
C GLY A 276 2.29 -2.45 6.11
N LEU A 277 1.01 -2.50 6.51
CA LEU A 277 0.61 -2.80 7.88
C LEU A 277 0.28 -4.30 7.99
N THR A 278 1.24 -5.14 7.60
CA THR A 278 1.21 -6.54 8.00
C THR A 278 1.64 -6.61 9.47
N ASP A 279 0.71 -6.87 10.37
CA ASP A 279 1.11 -7.28 11.71
C ASP A 279 1.66 -8.70 11.61
N ARG A 280 2.92 -8.88 12.04
CA ARG A 280 3.55 -10.19 12.12
C ARG A 280 3.00 -10.91 13.33
N ILE A 281 2.10 -11.87 13.10
CA ILE A 281 1.40 -12.58 14.16
C ILE A 281 2.13 -13.89 14.47
N GLN A 282 2.64 -14.03 15.69
CA GLN A 282 3.27 -15.26 16.15
C GLN A 282 2.22 -16.32 16.52
N LEU A 283 2.37 -17.52 15.98
CA LEU A 283 1.53 -18.69 16.19
C LEU A 283 2.21 -19.71 17.11
N PHE A 284 1.40 -20.44 17.88
CA PHE A 284 1.81 -21.63 18.62
C PHE A 284 1.95 -22.83 17.68
N HIS A 285 2.71 -23.84 18.10
CA HIS A 285 2.63 -25.16 17.48
C HIS A 285 1.25 -25.78 17.78
N GLY A 286 0.64 -26.42 16.78
CA GLY A 286 -0.72 -26.95 16.84
C GLY A 286 -1.76 -25.99 16.28
N GLU A 287 -2.99 -26.09 16.78
CA GLU A 287 -4.13 -25.30 16.30
C GLU A 287 -4.19 -23.93 16.97
N ASN A 288 -4.34 -22.89 16.16
CA ASN A 288 -4.35 -21.48 16.55
C ASN A 288 -5.66 -20.83 16.11
N VAL A 289 -6.15 -19.90 16.92
CA VAL A 289 -7.20 -18.97 16.56
C VAL A 289 -6.68 -17.55 16.73
N ILE A 290 -6.70 -16.77 15.66
CA ILE A 290 -6.43 -15.33 15.68
C ILE A 290 -7.77 -14.61 15.75
N THR A 291 -8.01 -13.90 16.84
CA THR A 291 -9.16 -13.01 16.98
C THR A 291 -8.75 -11.61 16.53
N ILE A 292 -9.43 -11.10 15.51
CA ILE A 292 -9.26 -9.75 14.98
C ILE A 292 -10.44 -8.91 15.44
N ASP A 293 -10.17 -7.82 16.11
CA ASP A 293 -11.17 -6.84 16.58
C ASP A 293 -10.93 -5.50 15.87
N ALA A 294 -11.96 -4.86 15.33
CA ALA A 294 -11.91 -3.48 14.79
C ALA A 294 -13.29 -2.80 14.88
N GLU A 295 -13.35 -1.47 14.72
CA GLU A 295 -14.64 -0.76 14.65
C GLU A 295 -15.47 -1.16 13.43
N SER A 296 -14.79 -1.45 12.31
CA SER A 296 -15.33 -2.05 11.09
C SER A 296 -14.23 -2.89 10.43
N ILE A 297 -14.59 -4.06 9.91
CA ILE A 297 -13.69 -4.92 9.13
C ILE A 297 -14.32 -5.07 7.75
N ASN A 298 -13.76 -4.48 6.72
CA ASN A 298 -14.25 -4.61 5.34
C ASN A 298 -13.59 -5.78 4.60
N GLY A 299 -12.40 -6.16 5.03
CA GLY A 299 -11.69 -7.29 4.46
C GLY A 299 -10.43 -7.69 5.23
N ILE A 300 -9.91 -8.89 4.95
CA ILE A 300 -8.70 -9.45 5.54
C ILE A 300 -7.81 -10.03 4.43
N ALA A 301 -6.53 -9.68 4.43
CA ALA A 301 -5.52 -10.26 3.55
C ALA A 301 -4.46 -10.97 4.38
N ILE A 302 -4.14 -12.21 4.00
CA ILE A 302 -3.22 -13.07 4.74
C ILE A 302 -2.10 -13.49 3.81
N TYR A 303 -0.87 -13.33 4.28
CA TYR A 303 0.34 -13.70 3.57
C TYR A 303 1.00 -14.86 4.31
N PRO A 304 0.72 -16.11 3.90
CA PRO A 304 1.34 -17.27 4.53
C PRO A 304 2.85 -17.23 4.28
N GLN A 305 3.62 -17.62 5.28
CA GLN A 305 5.07 -17.75 5.14
C GLN A 305 5.41 -19.15 4.62
N PHE A 306 6.37 -19.20 3.69
CA PHE A 306 6.82 -20.41 3.01
C PHE A 306 8.33 -20.51 3.14
N ASP A 307 8.82 -21.58 3.78
CA ASP A 307 10.24 -21.93 3.82
C ASP A 307 10.63 -22.84 2.62
N GLY A 308 9.72 -23.03 1.67
CA GLY A 308 9.84 -23.91 0.51
C GLY A 308 8.58 -23.89 -0.37
N ALA A 309 8.29 -24.99 -1.06
CA ALA A 309 7.09 -25.11 -1.89
C ALA A 309 5.78 -25.17 -1.08
N ALA A 310 5.85 -25.51 0.21
CA ALA A 310 4.68 -25.67 1.08
C ALA A 310 4.74 -24.71 2.29
N SER A 311 3.58 -24.24 2.74
CA SER A 311 3.47 -23.47 3.98
C SER A 311 3.45 -24.41 5.17
N ASN A 312 4.03 -23.99 6.29
CA ASN A 312 3.93 -24.70 7.57
C ASN A 312 2.58 -24.48 8.27
N THR A 313 1.62 -23.86 7.56
CA THR A 313 0.27 -23.57 7.99
C THR A 313 -0.73 -24.37 7.16
N GLY A 314 -1.49 -25.25 7.81
CA GLY A 314 -2.56 -26.07 7.24
C GLY A 314 -3.93 -25.66 7.77
N LEU A 315 -4.99 -26.13 7.09
CA LEU A 315 -6.41 -25.88 7.36
C LEU A 315 -6.75 -24.43 7.75
N PHE A 316 -7.29 -23.70 6.79
CA PHE A 316 -7.69 -22.32 6.96
C PHE A 316 -9.22 -22.23 7.14
N ARG A 317 -9.68 -21.61 8.23
CA ARG A 317 -11.11 -21.27 8.40
C ARG A 317 -11.26 -19.84 8.91
N ILE A 318 -11.98 -18.99 8.17
CA ILE A 318 -12.55 -17.77 8.75
C ILE A 318 -13.88 -18.13 9.37
N THR A 319 -14.10 -17.63 10.58
CA THR A 319 -15.44 -17.59 11.16
C THR A 319 -15.75 -16.20 11.72
N VAL A 320 -17.04 -15.91 11.85
CA VAL A 320 -17.57 -14.69 12.48
C VAL A 320 -18.62 -15.06 13.52
N ASP A 321 -18.92 -14.13 14.44
CA ASP A 321 -20.01 -14.32 15.41
C ASP A 321 -21.37 -14.44 14.70
N LYS A 322 -22.21 -15.39 15.13
CA LYS A 322 -23.56 -15.70 14.59
C LYS A 322 -24.61 -14.56 14.71
N ALA A 323 -24.20 -13.31 15.00
CA ALA A 323 -25.14 -12.21 15.22
C ALA A 323 -24.60 -10.82 14.82
N SER A 324 -25.10 -10.28 13.70
CA SER A 324 -25.72 -8.94 13.65
C SER A 324 -26.53 -8.74 12.35
N PRO A 325 -27.62 -7.94 12.34
CA PRO A 325 -28.81 -8.15 11.50
C PRO A 325 -28.73 -7.64 10.04
N ASN A 326 -27.62 -7.09 9.58
CA ASN A 326 -27.56 -6.48 8.24
C ASN A 326 -27.05 -7.46 7.18
N ARG A 327 -27.89 -8.43 6.82
CA ARG A 327 -27.64 -9.26 5.63
C ARG A 327 -27.94 -8.47 4.35
N HIS A 328 -26.92 -7.89 3.73
CA HIS A 328 -26.95 -7.77 2.27
C HIS A 328 -26.79 -9.18 1.68
N ARG A 329 -27.74 -9.57 0.82
CA ARG A 329 -27.66 -10.80 0.03
C ARG A 329 -26.50 -10.67 -0.96
N GLY A 330 -25.29 -11.02 -0.52
CA GLY A 330 -24.21 -11.35 -1.44
C GLY A 330 -24.67 -12.54 -2.28
N THR A 331 -24.63 -12.38 -3.60
CA THR A 331 -24.87 -13.46 -4.55
C THR A 331 -23.96 -14.63 -4.22
N SER A 332 -24.56 -15.79 -3.96
CA SER A 332 -23.82 -17.05 -3.82
C SER A 332 -23.14 -17.37 -5.15
N LEU A 333 -21.87 -17.01 -5.28
CA LEU A 333 -20.97 -17.67 -6.22
C LEU A 333 -20.53 -18.98 -5.56
N GLY A 334 -20.52 -20.05 -6.37
CA GLY A 334 -20.48 -21.42 -5.91
C GLY A 334 -19.36 -21.69 -4.92
N SER A 335 -19.67 -22.54 -3.94
CA SER A 335 -18.71 -23.09 -2.98
C SER A 335 -17.42 -23.46 -3.70
N ILE A 336 -16.33 -22.76 -3.40
CA ILE A 336 -15.01 -23.31 -3.65
C ILE A 336 -14.81 -24.33 -2.53
N SER A 337 -15.38 -25.52 -2.74
CA SER A 337 -14.79 -26.71 -2.16
C SER A 337 -13.39 -26.74 -2.74
N LEU A 338 -12.39 -26.45 -1.93
CA LEU A 338 -11.02 -26.79 -2.28
C LEU A 338 -11.02 -28.32 -2.41
N VAL A 339 -11.15 -28.78 -3.66
CA VAL A 339 -11.34 -30.18 -3.98
C VAL A 339 -10.09 -30.91 -3.47
N SER A 340 -10.34 -31.93 -2.66
CA SER A 340 -9.37 -32.87 -2.08
C SER A 340 -8.42 -33.46 -3.10
#